data_AF-A0A920TUG3-F1
#
_entry.id   AF-A0A920TUG3-F1
#
_cell.length_a   1.000
_cell.length_b   1.000
_cell.length_c   1.000
_cell.angle_alpha   90.00
_cell.angle_beta   90.00
_cell.angle_gamma   90.00
#
_symmetry.space_group_name_H-M   'P 1'
#
loop_
_entity.id
_entity.type
_entity.pdbx_description
1 polymer ?
#
loop_
_entity_poly.entity_id
_entity_poly.type
_entity_poly.pdbx_seq_one_letter_code
_entity_poly.pdbx_strand_id
1 'polypeptide(L)'
;MLVLVGGSVLIWVGILALYAQSANVGSPTFNMIELGELAKEGAFSHEFQRWVFPLFMIGFGILAGLWPFHTWSPDGHVAAPTGVSMLHAGVLMKLGAFGIIRVGVILLPEGASAWMPILIILGTVNVVYGAISAISQHDLKYVIGYSSVSHMGYVIMGIATLHPVGVTGAVLQMFSHGIMTALMFAMVGSIYERTHIRDTNVLNGLIKRMGTASCFFAIAGLASLGLPGLSGFIAEFMVFVGVFRTYLPLAVLAVIGAAITAVYMLRLLAKTFFGEADPRWDDLPDSSPIEKAVGAVFVAILIVVGVWPAPLVRVINIGVDSVLQGL
;
A
#
# COMPACT_ATOMS: atom_id res chain seq x y z
N MET A 1 10.48 10.01 -12.27
CA MET A 1 11.51 10.66 -11.42
C MET A 1 11.07 12.04 -10.92
N LEU A 2 10.61 12.95 -11.79
CA LEU A 2 10.19 14.31 -11.40
C LEU A 2 9.07 14.37 -10.34
N VAL A 3 8.08 13.47 -10.41
CA VAL A 3 6.96 13.43 -9.45
C VAL A 3 7.45 13.18 -8.01
N LEU A 4 8.34 12.20 -7.82
CA LEU A 4 8.90 11.88 -6.50
C LEU A 4 9.79 13.01 -5.95
N VAL A 5 10.55 13.67 -6.82
CA VAL A 5 11.36 14.86 -6.44
C VAL A 5 10.45 16.01 -6.04
N GLY A 6 9.35 16.25 -6.76
CA GLY A 6 8.36 17.24 -6.37
C GLY A 6 7.79 16.96 -4.97
N GLY A 7 7.46 15.70 -4.69
CA GLY A 7 7.02 15.27 -3.35
C GLY A 7 8.07 15.50 -2.27
N SER A 8 9.35 15.17 -2.54
CA SER A 8 10.43 15.38 -1.56
C SER A 8 10.71 16.86 -1.27
N VAL A 9 10.55 17.74 -2.27
CA VAL A 9 10.65 19.19 -2.05
C VAL A 9 9.58 19.69 -1.06
N LEU A 10 8.33 19.22 -1.18
CA LEU A 10 7.27 19.57 -0.23
C LEU A 10 7.61 19.12 1.19
N ILE A 11 8.12 17.89 1.34
CA ILE A 11 8.58 17.36 2.64
C ILE A 11 9.69 18.24 3.20
N TRP A 12 10.68 18.62 2.39
CA TRP A 12 11.78 19.48 2.82
C TRP A 12 11.31 20.86 3.28
N VAL A 13 10.37 21.48 2.56
CA VAL A 13 9.78 22.76 2.99
C VAL A 13 9.09 22.60 4.35
N GLY A 14 8.37 21.50 4.59
CA GLY A 14 7.78 21.20 5.89
C GLY A 14 8.81 21.01 7.01
N ILE A 15 9.90 20.29 6.74
CA ILE A 15 11.01 20.08 7.70
C ILE A 15 11.66 21.42 8.07
N LEU A 16 11.92 22.28 7.08
CA LEU A 16 12.50 23.60 7.31
C LEU A 16 11.54 24.53 8.07
N ALA A 17 10.23 24.43 7.83
CA ALA A 17 9.23 25.17 8.58
C ALA A 17 9.20 24.75 10.06
N LEU A 18 9.26 23.45 10.36
CA LEU A 18 9.38 22.93 11.72
C LEU A 18 10.64 23.44 12.42
N TYR A 19 11.79 23.42 11.73
CA TYR A 19 13.05 23.95 12.26
C TYR A 19 12.98 25.46 12.53
N ALA A 20 12.41 26.23 11.61
CA ALA A 20 12.26 27.67 11.80
C ALA A 20 11.37 27.98 13.01
N GLN A 21 10.29 27.23 13.19
CA GLN A 21 9.40 27.41 14.33
C GLN A 21 10.04 26.96 15.65
N SER A 22 10.81 25.87 15.66
CA SER A 22 11.55 25.44 16.84
C SER A 22 12.63 26.44 17.24
N ALA A 23 13.29 27.07 16.26
CA ALA A 23 14.23 28.17 16.48
C ALA A 23 13.55 29.42 17.08
N ASN A 24 12.34 29.76 16.62
CA ASN A 24 11.59 30.92 17.13
C ASN A 24 11.21 30.78 18.61
N VAL A 25 10.98 29.54 19.09
CA VAL A 25 10.71 29.26 20.51
C VAL A 25 11.97 29.01 21.33
N GLY A 26 13.16 29.22 20.76
CA GLY A 26 14.45 29.15 21.45
C GLY A 26 15.13 27.78 21.46
N SER A 27 14.58 26.79 20.74
CA SER A 27 15.08 25.40 20.70
C SER A 27 15.29 24.93 19.24
N PRO A 28 16.26 25.50 18.49
CA PRO A 28 16.49 25.15 17.09
C PRO A 28 16.94 23.69 16.94
N THR A 29 16.11 22.86 16.32
CA THR A 29 16.38 21.41 16.23
C THR A 29 15.74 20.74 15.01
N PHE A 30 16.42 19.71 14.50
CA PHE A 30 15.88 18.73 13.55
C PHE A 30 15.58 17.38 14.22
N ASN A 31 15.80 17.25 15.53
CA ASN A 31 15.56 16.03 16.27
C ASN A 31 14.05 15.81 16.42
N MET A 32 13.54 14.69 15.87
CA MET A 32 12.10 14.38 15.92
C MET A 32 11.55 14.21 17.33
N ILE A 33 12.37 13.74 18.29
CA ILE A 33 11.92 13.57 19.68
C ILE A 33 11.71 14.94 20.31
N GLU A 34 12.68 15.84 20.17
CA GLU A 34 12.58 17.22 20.68
C GLU A 34 11.44 17.99 20.00
N LEU A 35 11.28 17.87 18.68
CA LEU A 35 10.14 18.46 17.97
C LEU A 35 8.80 17.91 18.45
N GLY A 36 8.74 16.62 18.81
CA GLY A 36 7.55 15.99 19.38
C GLY A 36 7.21 16.51 20.78
N GLU A 37 8.20 16.76 21.63
CA GLU A 37 7.97 17.38 22.95
C GLU A 37 7.53 18.85 22.79
N LEU A 38 8.18 19.62 21.90
CA LEU A 38 7.75 20.99 21.57
C LEU A 38 6.30 21.04 21.05
N ALA A 39 5.88 20.06 20.23
CA ALA A 39 4.51 19.95 19.77
C ALA A 39 3.52 19.78 20.94
N LYS A 40 3.84 18.90 21.91
CA LYS A 40 3.02 18.70 23.12
C LYS A 40 2.96 19.90 24.05
N GLU A 41 4.05 20.68 24.10
CA GLU A 41 4.12 21.93 24.86
C GLU A 41 3.37 23.09 24.18
N GLY A 42 2.82 22.87 22.97
CA GLY A 42 2.06 23.89 22.24
C GLY A 42 2.92 24.89 21.47
N ALA A 43 4.20 24.57 21.20
CA ALA A 43 5.10 25.43 20.43
C ALA A 43 4.64 25.64 18.96
N PHE A 44 3.80 24.75 18.46
CA PHE A 44 3.24 24.78 17.10
C PHE A 44 1.77 25.20 17.15
N SER A 45 1.48 26.45 16.81
CA SER A 45 0.11 26.96 16.79
C SER A 45 -0.78 26.20 15.81
N HIS A 46 -2.08 26.13 16.08
CA HIS A 46 -3.07 25.52 15.18
C HIS A 46 -2.94 26.01 13.73
N GLU A 47 -2.75 27.32 13.53
CA GLU A 47 -2.58 27.90 12.19
C GLU A 47 -1.31 27.40 11.49
N PHE A 48 -0.19 27.35 12.21
CA PHE A 48 1.05 26.80 11.67
C PHE A 48 0.86 25.33 11.27
N GLN A 49 0.25 24.51 12.14
CA GLN A 49 -0.01 23.11 11.83
C GLN A 49 -0.90 22.93 10.60
N ARG A 50 -1.93 23.77 10.46
CA ARG A 50 -2.86 23.72 9.30
C ARG A 50 -2.18 24.02 7.98
N TRP A 51 -1.13 24.84 7.96
CA TRP A 51 -0.36 25.15 6.74
C TRP A 51 0.77 24.17 6.47
N VAL A 52 1.41 23.62 7.50
CA VAL A 52 2.57 22.73 7.35
C VAL A 52 2.16 21.27 7.15
N PHE A 53 1.11 20.80 7.82
CA PHE A 53 0.63 19.42 7.67
C PHE A 53 0.35 19.01 6.21
N PRO A 54 -0.34 19.80 5.36
CA PRO A 54 -0.59 19.40 3.97
C PRO A 54 0.69 19.23 3.15
N LEU A 55 1.80 19.88 3.50
CA LEU A 55 3.10 19.66 2.83
C LEU A 55 3.60 18.23 3.08
N PHE A 56 3.50 17.75 4.31
CA PHE A 56 3.82 16.37 4.65
C PHE A 56 2.80 15.39 4.07
N MET A 57 1.50 15.68 4.21
CA MET A 57 0.42 14.85 3.69
C MET A 57 0.56 14.62 2.18
N ILE A 58 0.77 15.67 1.40
CA ILE A 58 0.92 15.58 -0.06
C ILE A 58 2.29 15.02 -0.42
N GLY A 59 3.37 15.51 0.20
CA GLY A 59 4.73 15.07 -0.12
C GLY A 59 4.95 13.58 0.12
N PHE A 60 4.60 13.10 1.32
CA PHE A 60 4.62 11.67 1.62
C PHE A 60 3.50 10.90 0.91
N GLY A 61 2.35 11.53 0.67
CA GLY A 61 1.26 10.96 -0.10
C GLY A 61 1.68 10.61 -1.53
N ILE A 62 2.41 11.50 -2.21
CA ILE A 62 2.98 11.24 -3.54
C ILE A 62 3.83 9.96 -3.51
N LEU A 63 4.68 9.80 -2.49
CA LEU A 63 5.48 8.59 -2.30
C LEU A 63 4.62 7.35 -1.98
N ALA A 64 3.48 7.53 -1.31
CA ALA A 64 2.49 6.47 -1.06
C ALA A 64 1.62 6.14 -2.28
N GLY A 65 1.80 6.83 -3.41
CA GLY A 65 0.95 6.67 -4.60
C GLY A 65 -0.42 7.31 -4.46
N LEU A 66 -0.52 8.46 -3.78
CA LEU A 66 -1.74 9.25 -3.62
C LEU A 66 -2.20 9.84 -4.97
N TRP A 67 -3.48 9.78 -5.26
CA TRP A 67 -4.10 10.43 -6.40
C TRP A 67 -4.08 11.96 -6.24
N PRO A 68 -3.83 12.74 -7.31
CA PRO A 68 -3.62 12.35 -8.72
C PRO A 68 -2.16 11.99 -9.08
N PHE A 69 -1.25 11.94 -8.11
CA PHE A 69 0.19 11.80 -8.31
C PHE A 69 0.70 10.36 -8.31
N HIS A 70 -0.14 9.38 -8.61
CA HIS A 70 0.16 7.95 -8.44
C HIS A 70 0.82 7.30 -9.66
N THR A 71 0.79 7.95 -10.83
CA THR A 71 1.16 7.37 -12.13
C THR A 71 2.61 6.88 -12.20
N TRP A 72 3.51 7.49 -11.43
CA TRP A 72 4.90 7.06 -11.35
C TRP A 72 5.07 5.62 -10.83
N SER A 73 4.12 5.10 -10.04
CA SER A 73 4.23 3.78 -9.43
C SER A 73 4.00 2.66 -10.46
N PRO A 74 2.85 2.59 -11.19
CA PRO A 74 2.66 1.58 -12.23
C PRO A 74 3.76 1.60 -13.30
N ASP A 75 4.11 2.78 -13.81
CA ASP A 75 5.19 2.93 -14.80
C ASP A 75 6.54 2.47 -14.24
N GLY A 76 6.82 2.80 -12.97
CA GLY A 76 8.01 2.37 -12.26
C GLY A 76 8.09 0.85 -12.14
N HIS A 77 7.00 0.16 -11.82
CA HIS A 77 6.99 -1.31 -11.73
C HIS A 77 7.26 -1.99 -13.07
N VAL A 78 6.68 -1.46 -14.14
CA VAL A 78 6.77 -2.04 -15.49
C VAL A 78 8.18 -1.93 -16.05
N ALA A 79 8.86 -0.80 -15.79
CA ALA A 79 10.23 -0.56 -16.20
C ALA A 79 11.26 -1.26 -15.29
N ALA A 80 10.93 -1.50 -14.02
CA ALA A 80 11.86 -2.05 -13.04
C ALA A 80 12.13 -3.56 -13.23
N PRO A 81 13.37 -4.02 -12.97
CA PRO A 81 13.67 -5.44 -12.77
C PRO A 81 12.84 -6.05 -11.63
N THR A 82 12.62 -7.36 -11.67
CA THR A 82 11.75 -8.07 -10.71
C THR A 82 12.07 -7.76 -9.25
N GLY A 83 13.33 -7.89 -8.83
CA GLY A 83 13.73 -7.62 -7.45
C GLY A 83 13.50 -6.15 -7.03
N VAL A 84 13.65 -5.21 -7.97
CA VAL A 84 13.35 -3.79 -7.73
C VAL A 84 11.85 -3.58 -7.63
N SER A 85 11.03 -4.20 -8.47
CA SER A 85 9.57 -4.15 -8.34
C SER A 85 9.09 -4.72 -7.01
N MET A 86 9.71 -5.79 -6.51
CA MET A 86 9.42 -6.38 -5.20
C MET A 86 9.74 -5.39 -4.06
N LEU A 87 10.90 -4.74 -4.07
CA LEU A 87 11.26 -3.75 -3.04
C LEU A 87 10.45 -2.46 -3.15
N HIS A 88 10.20 -1.99 -4.37
CA HIS A 88 9.39 -0.83 -4.65
C HIS A 88 7.97 -1.03 -4.11
N ALA A 89 7.32 -2.12 -4.50
CA ALA A 89 5.97 -2.42 -4.04
C ALA A 89 6.02 -2.69 -2.54
N GLY A 90 6.91 -3.59 -2.10
CA GLY A 90 7.03 -4.08 -0.73
C GLY A 90 7.31 -3.01 0.33
N VAL A 91 8.15 -2.03 0.02
CA VAL A 91 8.71 -1.10 1.01
C VAL A 91 8.51 0.37 0.63
N LEU A 92 8.87 0.77 -0.59
CA LEU A 92 8.97 2.21 -0.94
C LEU A 92 7.64 2.96 -0.73
N MET A 93 6.52 2.41 -1.20
CA MET A 93 5.21 3.05 -1.02
C MET A 93 4.79 3.15 0.45
N LYS A 94 5.25 2.22 1.29
CA LYS A 94 4.92 2.17 2.72
C LYS A 94 5.62 3.29 3.48
N LEU A 95 6.81 3.71 3.04
CA LEU A 95 7.53 4.84 3.61
C LEU A 95 6.73 6.15 3.51
N GLY A 96 5.95 6.32 2.45
CA GLY A 96 5.04 7.46 2.32
C GLY A 96 3.97 7.45 3.43
N ALA A 97 3.17 6.40 3.50
CA ALA A 97 2.13 6.28 4.53
C ALA A 97 2.71 6.34 5.97
N PHE A 98 3.87 5.70 6.19
CA PHE A 98 4.61 5.81 7.45
C PHE A 98 5.05 7.23 7.78
N GLY A 99 5.52 8.00 6.79
CA GLY A 99 5.89 9.41 6.95
C GLY A 99 4.70 10.30 7.32
N ILE A 100 3.52 10.06 6.74
CA ILE A 100 2.29 10.75 7.13
C ILE A 100 2.00 10.52 8.62
N ILE A 101 2.10 9.27 9.09
CA ILE A 101 1.86 8.92 10.50
C ILE A 101 2.94 9.55 11.40
N ARG A 102 4.22 9.26 11.14
CA ARG A 102 5.32 9.55 12.08
C ARG A 102 5.77 11.00 12.09
N VAL A 103 5.66 11.70 10.96
CA VAL A 103 6.06 13.09 10.84
C VAL A 103 4.83 13.98 10.86
N GLY A 104 3.84 13.69 10.01
CA GLY A 104 2.62 14.49 9.94
C GLY A 104 1.80 14.43 11.22
N VAL A 105 1.25 13.25 11.56
CA VAL A 105 0.29 13.11 12.68
C VAL A 105 0.94 13.39 14.03
N ILE A 106 2.14 12.85 14.30
CA ILE A 106 2.80 13.04 15.60
C ILE A 106 3.19 14.50 15.84
N LEU A 107 3.79 15.18 14.86
CA LEU A 107 4.33 16.53 15.08
C LEU A 107 3.27 17.62 14.91
N LEU A 108 2.19 17.34 14.17
CA LEU A 108 1.16 18.32 13.81
C LEU A 108 -0.26 17.72 14.00
N PRO A 109 -0.64 17.30 15.22
CA PRO A 109 -1.89 16.58 15.49
C PRO A 109 -3.17 17.36 15.15
N GLU A 110 -3.19 18.67 15.41
CA GLU A 110 -4.33 19.52 15.09
C GLU A 110 -4.43 19.75 13.57
N GLY A 111 -3.29 19.94 12.91
CA GLY A 111 -3.19 20.00 11.46
C GLY A 111 -3.68 18.70 10.80
N ALA A 112 -3.30 17.56 11.37
CA ALA A 112 -3.76 16.25 10.93
C ALA A 112 -5.29 16.16 10.99
N SER A 113 -5.87 16.44 12.15
CA SER A 113 -7.33 16.41 12.37
C SER A 113 -8.09 17.31 11.38
N ALA A 114 -7.55 18.48 11.04
CA ALA A 114 -8.15 19.40 10.08
C ALA A 114 -8.14 18.89 8.62
N TRP A 115 -7.13 18.10 8.24
CA TRP A 115 -6.91 17.68 6.85
C TRP A 115 -7.34 16.23 6.56
N MET A 116 -7.60 15.41 7.58
CA MET A 116 -8.08 14.04 7.38
C MET A 116 -9.33 13.89 6.51
N PRO A 117 -10.36 14.78 6.59
CA PRO A 117 -11.49 14.72 5.67
C PRO A 117 -11.08 14.78 4.19
N ILE A 118 -10.03 15.53 3.86
CA ILE A 118 -9.50 15.60 2.49
C ILE A 118 -8.69 14.34 2.18
N LEU A 119 -7.85 13.89 3.11
CA LEU A 119 -7.03 12.69 2.92
C LEU A 119 -7.89 11.45 2.65
N ILE A 120 -9.01 11.28 3.36
CA ILE A 120 -9.90 10.14 3.16
C ILE A 120 -10.63 10.19 1.81
N ILE A 121 -10.99 11.39 1.32
CA ILE A 121 -11.56 11.55 -0.02
C ILE A 121 -10.54 11.10 -1.07
N LEU A 122 -9.29 11.56 -0.95
CA LEU A 122 -8.22 11.17 -1.87
C LEU A 122 -7.93 9.66 -1.79
N GLY A 123 -7.92 9.08 -0.59
CA GLY A 123 -7.79 7.64 -0.38
C GLY A 123 -8.94 6.84 -1.01
N THR A 124 -10.17 7.35 -0.95
CA THR A 124 -11.34 6.74 -1.60
C THR A 124 -11.20 6.79 -3.13
N VAL A 125 -10.72 7.91 -3.68
CA VAL A 125 -10.42 8.01 -5.11
C VAL A 125 -9.32 7.03 -5.50
N ASN A 126 -8.26 6.87 -4.70
CA ASN A 126 -7.24 5.84 -4.91
C ASN A 126 -7.84 4.44 -5.07
N VAL A 127 -8.72 4.05 -4.15
CA VAL A 127 -9.39 2.73 -4.15
C VAL A 127 -10.17 2.53 -5.45
N VAL A 128 -11.08 3.46 -5.77
CA VAL A 128 -11.98 3.31 -6.91
C VAL A 128 -11.24 3.45 -8.23
N TYR A 129 -10.44 4.51 -8.38
CA TYR A 129 -9.69 4.78 -9.61
C TYR A 129 -8.64 3.70 -9.85
N GLY A 130 -7.86 3.31 -8.84
CA GLY A 130 -6.85 2.27 -8.96
C GLY A 130 -7.46 0.92 -9.37
N ALA A 131 -8.59 0.54 -8.79
CA ALA A 131 -9.29 -0.71 -9.14
C ALA A 131 -9.86 -0.68 -10.57
N ILE A 132 -10.46 0.43 -11.00
CA ILE A 132 -10.95 0.61 -12.38
C ILE A 132 -9.78 0.65 -13.37
N SER A 133 -8.67 1.30 -13.03
CA SER A 133 -7.48 1.29 -13.89
C SER A 133 -6.89 -0.10 -14.00
N ALA A 134 -6.85 -0.89 -12.92
CA ALA A 134 -6.34 -2.27 -12.95
C ALA A 134 -7.16 -3.18 -13.88
N ILE A 135 -8.49 -3.03 -13.93
CA ILE A 135 -9.35 -3.88 -14.78
C ILE A 135 -9.12 -3.69 -16.28
N SER A 136 -8.64 -2.50 -16.69
CA SER A 136 -8.40 -2.16 -18.09
C SER A 136 -7.01 -2.52 -18.56
N GLN A 137 -6.13 -2.97 -17.67
CA GLN A 137 -4.77 -3.34 -18.03
C GLN A 137 -4.70 -4.74 -18.65
N HIS A 138 -3.82 -4.87 -19.64
CA HIS A 138 -3.51 -6.15 -20.26
C HIS A 138 -2.13 -6.69 -19.89
N ASP A 139 -1.21 -5.85 -19.41
CA ASP A 139 0.11 -6.27 -18.93
C ASP A 139 0.07 -6.62 -17.44
N LEU A 140 0.59 -7.80 -17.08
CA LEU A 140 0.60 -8.31 -15.70
C LEU A 140 1.21 -7.33 -14.69
N LYS A 141 2.32 -6.66 -15.04
CA LYS A 141 2.96 -5.70 -14.11
C LYS A 141 2.11 -4.45 -13.95
N TYR A 142 1.43 -3.99 -15.01
CA TYR A 142 0.50 -2.86 -14.92
C TYR A 142 -0.73 -3.20 -14.07
N VAL A 143 -1.31 -4.40 -14.21
CA VAL A 143 -2.42 -4.84 -13.35
C VAL A 143 -2.01 -4.79 -11.88
N ILE A 144 -0.84 -5.34 -11.53
CA ILE A 144 -0.33 -5.33 -10.14
C ILE A 144 -0.04 -3.89 -9.68
N GLY A 145 0.58 -3.07 -10.53
CA GLY A 145 0.90 -1.68 -10.21
C GLY A 145 -0.34 -0.85 -9.86
N TYR A 146 -1.40 -0.93 -10.67
CA TYR A 146 -2.66 -0.24 -10.38
C TYR A 146 -3.43 -0.86 -9.21
N SER A 147 -3.38 -2.18 -9.02
CA SER A 147 -3.92 -2.82 -7.81
C SER A 147 -3.25 -2.28 -6.54
N SER A 148 -1.95 -2.02 -6.60
CA SER A 148 -1.18 -1.47 -5.48
C SER A 148 -1.61 -0.05 -5.12
N VAL A 149 -1.92 0.79 -6.12
CA VAL A 149 -2.48 2.13 -5.92
C VAL A 149 -3.84 2.04 -5.20
N SER A 150 -4.67 1.07 -5.56
CA SER A 150 -5.96 0.81 -4.90
C SER A 150 -5.78 0.40 -3.43
N HIS A 151 -4.92 -0.59 -3.14
CA HIS A 151 -4.68 -1.04 -1.76
C HIS A 151 -4.03 0.02 -0.88
N MET A 152 -3.14 0.84 -1.44
CA MET A 152 -2.61 2.01 -0.73
C MET A 152 -3.71 3.05 -0.44
N GLY A 153 -4.77 3.09 -1.25
CA GLY A 153 -6.00 3.81 -0.93
C GLY A 153 -6.60 3.37 0.40
N TYR A 154 -6.71 2.07 0.68
CA TYR A 154 -7.17 1.59 2.00
C TYR A 154 -6.22 1.97 3.13
N VAL A 155 -4.91 1.94 2.91
CA VAL A 155 -3.93 2.42 3.90
C VAL A 155 -4.17 3.90 4.22
N ILE A 156 -4.32 4.73 3.19
CA ILE A 156 -4.58 6.17 3.32
C ILE A 156 -5.92 6.41 4.04
N MET A 157 -6.98 5.68 3.67
CA MET A 157 -8.28 5.78 4.32
C MET A 157 -8.20 5.40 5.79
N GLY A 158 -7.51 4.31 6.12
CA GLY A 158 -7.34 3.84 7.51
C GLY A 158 -6.57 4.85 8.37
N ILE A 159 -5.50 5.46 7.84
CA ILE A 159 -4.80 6.58 8.50
C ILE A 159 -5.75 7.75 8.72
N ALA A 160 -6.53 8.11 7.70
CA ALA A 160 -7.43 9.25 7.75
C ALA A 160 -8.59 9.11 8.73
N THR A 161 -8.87 7.89 9.22
CA THR A 161 -9.85 7.71 10.29
C THR A 161 -9.39 8.29 11.62
N LEU A 162 -8.08 8.37 11.88
CA LEU A 162 -7.48 8.60 13.20
C LEU A 162 -8.08 7.71 14.32
N HIS A 163 -8.74 6.62 13.95
CA HIS A 163 -9.37 5.69 14.87
C HIS A 163 -8.42 4.52 15.10
N PRO A 164 -8.18 4.06 16.35
CA PRO A 164 -7.19 3.04 16.66
C PRO A 164 -7.27 1.79 15.77
N VAL A 165 -8.49 1.28 15.56
CA VAL A 165 -8.73 0.11 14.69
C VAL A 165 -8.39 0.40 13.22
N GLY A 166 -8.72 1.58 12.71
CA GLY A 166 -8.47 1.95 11.31
C GLY A 166 -6.98 2.18 11.02
N VAL A 167 -6.28 2.87 11.92
CA VAL A 167 -4.82 3.11 11.79
C VAL A 167 -4.05 1.80 11.96
N THR A 168 -4.45 0.95 12.90
CA THR A 168 -3.86 -0.41 13.06
C THR A 168 -4.07 -1.24 11.79
N GLY A 169 -5.28 -1.21 11.23
CA GLY A 169 -5.58 -1.83 9.94
C GLY A 169 -4.72 -1.30 8.81
N ALA A 170 -4.49 0.02 8.74
CA ALA A 170 -3.63 0.63 7.74
C ALA A 170 -2.18 0.15 7.84
N VAL A 171 -1.63 0.04 9.06
CA VAL A 171 -0.27 -0.47 9.27
C VAL A 171 -0.17 -1.96 8.95
N LEU A 172 -1.17 -2.76 9.35
CA LEU A 172 -1.22 -4.16 8.98
C LEU A 172 -1.37 -4.34 7.46
N GLN A 173 -2.12 -3.45 6.80
CA GLN A 173 -2.29 -3.45 5.35
C GLN A 173 -0.99 -3.08 4.65
N MET A 174 -0.22 -2.11 5.15
CA MET A 174 1.13 -1.82 4.65
C MET A 174 2.00 -3.08 4.65
N PHE A 175 1.99 -3.86 5.74
CA PHE A 175 2.73 -5.10 5.83
C PHE A 175 2.19 -6.17 4.86
N SER A 176 0.89 -6.47 4.95
CA SER A 176 0.22 -7.51 4.16
C SER A 176 0.35 -7.26 2.66
N HIS A 177 0.02 -6.05 2.21
CA HIS A 177 0.16 -5.63 0.83
C HIS A 177 1.62 -5.73 0.36
N GLY A 178 2.60 -5.42 1.22
CA GLY A 178 4.01 -5.55 0.89
C GLY A 178 4.46 -6.98 0.60
N ILE A 179 4.06 -7.92 1.45
CA ILE A 179 4.34 -9.36 1.28
C ILE A 179 3.65 -9.91 0.03
N MET A 180 2.36 -9.60 -0.12
CA MET A 180 1.53 -10.07 -1.21
C MET A 180 2.00 -9.57 -2.58
N THR A 181 2.29 -8.29 -2.72
CA THR A 181 2.76 -7.72 -4.00
C THR A 181 4.17 -8.17 -4.34
N ALA A 182 5.05 -8.34 -3.36
CA ALA A 182 6.36 -8.93 -3.58
C ALA A 182 6.25 -10.36 -4.14
N LEU A 183 5.32 -11.16 -3.61
CA LEU A 183 5.03 -12.50 -4.15
C LEU A 183 4.49 -12.43 -5.58
N MET A 184 3.53 -11.54 -5.87
CA MET A 184 3.02 -11.37 -7.24
C MET A 184 4.13 -10.97 -8.21
N PHE A 185 4.96 -9.99 -7.87
CA PHE A 185 6.05 -9.56 -8.73
C PHE A 185 7.11 -10.65 -8.92
N ALA A 186 7.43 -11.42 -7.87
CA ALA A 186 8.32 -12.57 -7.99
C ALA A 186 7.79 -13.59 -9.01
N MET A 187 6.48 -13.93 -8.93
CA MET A 187 5.86 -14.88 -9.86
C MET A 187 5.74 -14.31 -11.28
N VAL A 188 5.42 -13.03 -11.45
CA VAL A 188 5.46 -12.37 -12.77
C VAL A 188 6.87 -12.38 -13.35
N GLY A 189 7.89 -12.17 -12.52
CA GLY A 189 9.29 -12.29 -12.94
C GLY A 189 9.61 -13.69 -13.44
N SER A 190 9.22 -14.71 -12.68
CA SER A 190 9.39 -16.13 -13.02
C SER A 190 8.72 -16.48 -14.36
N ILE A 191 7.48 -16.02 -14.57
CA ILE A 191 6.72 -16.20 -15.82
C ILE A 191 7.44 -15.46 -16.97
N TYR A 192 7.78 -14.19 -16.78
CA TYR A 192 8.38 -13.38 -17.83
C TYR A 192 9.75 -13.88 -18.26
N GLU A 193 10.56 -14.42 -17.35
CA GLU A 193 11.87 -14.98 -17.67
C GLU A 193 11.77 -16.19 -18.61
N ARG A 194 10.66 -16.94 -18.57
CA ARG A 194 10.44 -18.14 -19.39
C ARG A 194 9.61 -17.88 -20.64
N THR A 195 8.62 -16.99 -20.56
CA THR A 195 7.70 -16.72 -21.67
C THR A 195 8.08 -15.49 -22.48
N HIS A 196 8.87 -14.57 -21.92
CA HIS A 196 9.13 -13.21 -22.43
C HIS A 196 7.86 -12.41 -22.73
N ILE A 197 6.72 -12.80 -22.16
CA ILE A 197 5.40 -12.23 -22.43
C ILE A 197 4.78 -11.81 -21.10
N ARG A 198 4.18 -10.61 -21.09
CA ARG A 198 3.41 -10.08 -19.95
C ARG A 198 1.93 -9.86 -20.27
N ASP A 199 1.56 -9.99 -21.54
CA ASP A 199 0.20 -9.75 -22.00
C ASP A 199 -0.73 -10.89 -21.59
N THR A 200 -1.69 -10.57 -20.72
CA THR A 200 -2.75 -11.44 -20.22
C THR A 200 -3.73 -11.89 -21.30
N ASN A 201 -3.73 -11.29 -22.48
CA ASN A 201 -4.47 -11.79 -23.65
C ASN A 201 -3.78 -13.00 -24.31
N VAL A 202 -2.47 -13.13 -24.13
CA VAL A 202 -1.67 -14.21 -24.74
C VAL A 202 -1.40 -15.32 -23.74
N LEU A 203 -1.09 -14.98 -22.49
CA LEU A 203 -0.87 -15.94 -21.42
C LEU A 203 -2.19 -16.66 -21.10
N ASN A 204 -2.23 -17.98 -21.25
CA ASN A 204 -3.38 -18.84 -20.99
C ASN A 204 -2.95 -20.21 -20.46
N GLY A 205 -3.80 -20.86 -19.66
CA GLY A 205 -3.59 -22.25 -19.22
C GLY A 205 -2.26 -22.54 -18.52
N LEU A 206 -1.55 -21.52 -18.02
CA LEU A 206 -0.18 -21.65 -17.51
C LEU A 206 -0.06 -22.64 -16.36
N ILE A 207 -1.13 -22.90 -15.61
CA ILE A 207 -1.12 -23.87 -14.50
C ILE A 207 -0.70 -25.28 -14.94
N LYS A 208 -0.93 -25.64 -16.20
CA LYS A 208 -0.57 -26.98 -16.75
C LYS A 208 0.93 -27.17 -16.95
N ARG A 209 1.70 -26.07 -17.03
CA ARG A 209 3.14 -26.07 -17.35
C ARG A 209 3.97 -25.44 -16.22
N MET A 210 3.52 -24.29 -15.72
CA MET A 210 4.12 -23.56 -14.60
C MET A 210 3.23 -23.62 -13.34
N GLY A 211 2.89 -24.83 -12.91
CA GLY A 211 1.91 -25.06 -11.83
C GLY A 211 2.30 -24.40 -10.51
N THR A 212 3.58 -24.45 -10.12
CA THR A 212 4.04 -23.87 -8.85
C THR A 212 3.94 -22.35 -8.88
N ALA A 213 4.45 -21.71 -9.93
CA ALA A 213 4.36 -20.26 -10.08
C ALA A 213 2.90 -19.78 -10.10
N SER A 214 2.04 -20.52 -10.81
CA SER A 214 0.61 -20.25 -10.92
C SER A 214 -0.10 -20.35 -9.56
N CYS A 215 0.21 -21.37 -8.76
CA CYS A 215 -0.35 -21.54 -7.42
C CYS A 215 0.05 -20.41 -6.47
N PHE A 216 1.33 -20.02 -6.45
CA PHE A 216 1.78 -18.90 -5.63
C PHE A 216 1.17 -17.57 -6.06
N PHE A 217 1.09 -17.31 -7.37
CA PHE A 217 0.41 -16.13 -7.88
C PHE A 217 -1.08 -16.14 -7.50
N ALA A 218 -1.75 -17.29 -7.61
CA ALA A 218 -3.15 -17.44 -7.21
C ALA A 218 -3.36 -17.15 -5.72
N ILE A 219 -2.51 -17.68 -4.83
CA ILE A 219 -2.59 -17.38 -3.39
C ILE A 219 -2.39 -15.89 -3.12
N ALA A 220 -1.43 -15.24 -3.79
CA ALA A 220 -1.25 -13.80 -3.67
C ALA A 220 -2.48 -13.02 -4.19
N GLY A 221 -3.06 -13.45 -5.32
CA GLY A 221 -4.31 -12.91 -5.86
C GLY A 221 -5.50 -13.06 -4.92
N LEU A 222 -5.62 -14.20 -4.26
CA LEU A 222 -6.63 -14.44 -3.24
C LEU A 222 -6.42 -13.56 -2.00
N ALA A 223 -5.19 -13.36 -1.56
CA ALA A 223 -4.88 -12.40 -0.49
C ALA A 223 -5.27 -10.97 -0.91
N SER A 224 -5.06 -10.62 -2.19
CA SER A 224 -5.32 -9.30 -2.76
C SER A 224 -6.80 -8.93 -2.85
N LEU A 225 -7.68 -9.91 -3.03
CA LEU A 225 -9.12 -9.68 -3.03
C LEU A 225 -9.75 -9.84 -1.64
N GLY A 226 -8.94 -10.04 -0.60
CA GLY A 226 -9.41 -10.13 0.78
C GLY A 226 -10.04 -11.47 1.13
N LEU A 227 -9.48 -12.61 0.66
CA LEU A 227 -9.97 -13.93 1.07
C LEU A 227 -9.76 -14.15 2.59
N PRO A 228 -10.81 -14.50 3.37
CA PRO A 228 -10.66 -14.84 4.78
C PRO A 228 -9.65 -15.97 5.01
N GLY A 229 -8.83 -15.82 6.05
CA GLY A 229 -7.71 -16.72 6.34
C GLY A 229 -6.36 -16.27 5.77
N LEU A 230 -6.34 -15.23 4.91
CA LEU A 230 -5.12 -14.57 4.45
C LEU A 230 -4.99 -13.17 5.07
N SER A 231 -3.76 -12.69 5.17
CA SER A 231 -3.43 -11.43 5.86
C SER A 231 -4.15 -10.19 5.32
N GLY A 232 -4.44 -10.16 4.01
CA GLY A 232 -5.13 -9.04 3.35
C GLY A 232 -6.53 -8.80 3.92
N PHE A 233 -7.28 -9.87 4.20
CA PHE A 233 -8.62 -9.77 4.75
C PHE A 233 -8.64 -9.08 6.12
N ILE A 234 -7.79 -9.52 7.05
CA ILE A 234 -7.76 -8.96 8.42
C ILE A 234 -7.41 -7.48 8.37
N ALA A 235 -6.41 -7.12 7.57
CA ALA A 235 -5.96 -5.74 7.43
C ALA A 235 -7.05 -4.81 6.86
N GLU A 236 -7.66 -5.19 5.74
CA GLU A 236 -8.73 -4.40 5.11
C GLU A 236 -9.98 -4.36 5.97
N PHE A 237 -10.34 -5.46 6.63
CA PHE A 237 -11.47 -5.48 7.55
C PHE A 237 -11.31 -4.46 8.69
N MET A 238 -10.12 -4.37 9.30
CA MET A 238 -9.82 -3.37 10.33
C MET A 238 -9.90 -1.94 9.79
N VAL A 239 -9.40 -1.70 8.57
CA VAL A 239 -9.56 -0.40 7.88
C VAL A 239 -11.05 -0.09 7.71
N PHE A 240 -11.85 -1.02 7.19
CA PHE A 240 -13.28 -0.82 6.99
C PHE A 240 -13.98 -0.50 8.30
N VAL A 241 -13.73 -1.24 9.38
CA VAL A 241 -14.30 -0.94 10.70
C VAL A 241 -13.97 0.50 11.14
N GLY A 242 -12.73 0.95 10.93
CA GLY A 242 -12.34 2.34 11.22
C GLY A 242 -13.11 3.36 10.37
N VAL A 243 -13.24 3.11 9.06
CA VAL A 243 -13.92 4.02 8.13
C VAL A 243 -15.42 4.04 8.38
N PHE A 244 -16.05 2.90 8.67
CA PHE A 244 -17.48 2.81 9.01
C PHE A 244 -17.83 3.62 10.26
N ARG A 245 -16.91 3.73 11.22
CA ARG A 245 -17.09 4.51 12.45
C ARG A 245 -16.88 6.01 12.28
N THR A 246 -16.23 6.45 11.19
CA THR A 246 -15.78 7.84 11.02
C THR A 246 -16.38 8.53 9.79
N TYR A 247 -16.46 7.83 8.66
CA TYR A 247 -16.91 8.35 7.36
C TYR A 247 -17.80 7.34 6.61
N LEU A 248 -19.01 7.08 7.12
CA LEU A 248 -19.92 6.05 6.62
C LEU A 248 -20.14 6.05 5.08
N PRO A 249 -20.38 7.20 4.40
CA PRO A 249 -20.57 7.20 2.94
C PRO A 249 -19.34 6.70 2.18
N LEU A 250 -18.14 7.03 2.65
CA LEU A 250 -16.88 6.61 2.03
C LEU A 250 -16.56 5.13 2.33
N ALA A 251 -17.04 4.60 3.46
CA ALA A 251 -16.94 3.17 3.78
C ALA A 251 -17.65 2.30 2.73
N VAL A 252 -18.83 2.73 2.26
CA VAL A 252 -19.57 2.01 1.21
C VAL A 252 -18.77 1.97 -0.09
N LEU A 253 -18.15 3.09 -0.48
CA LEU A 253 -17.29 3.15 -1.66
C LEU A 253 -16.03 2.27 -1.51
N ALA A 254 -15.45 2.19 -0.31
CA ALA A 254 -14.33 1.31 -0.03
C ALA A 254 -14.71 -0.17 -0.27
N VAL A 255 -15.89 -0.60 0.23
CA VAL A 255 -16.39 -1.97 0.02
C VAL A 255 -16.66 -2.25 -1.47
N ILE A 256 -17.22 -1.28 -2.21
CA ILE A 256 -17.40 -1.39 -3.67
C ILE A 256 -16.04 -1.57 -4.36
N GLY A 257 -15.02 -0.82 -3.95
CA GLY A 257 -13.65 -0.98 -4.46
C GLY A 257 -13.07 -2.37 -4.22
N ALA A 258 -13.35 -2.97 -3.06
CA ALA A 258 -12.93 -4.33 -2.75
C ALA A 258 -13.63 -5.35 -3.63
N ALA A 259 -14.93 -5.15 -3.90
CA ALA A 259 -15.68 -5.98 -4.84
C ALA A 259 -15.12 -5.89 -6.27
N ILE A 260 -14.79 -4.68 -6.75
CA ILE A 260 -14.13 -4.49 -8.06
C ILE A 260 -12.78 -5.23 -8.09
N THR A 261 -12.04 -5.20 -6.97
CA THR A 261 -10.79 -5.94 -6.81
C THR A 261 -10.96 -7.43 -6.96
N ALA A 262 -11.97 -8.01 -6.31
CA ALA A 262 -12.30 -9.41 -6.50
C ALA A 262 -12.62 -9.73 -7.96
N VAL A 263 -13.42 -8.88 -8.65
CA VAL A 263 -13.79 -9.11 -10.05
C VAL A 263 -12.56 -9.14 -10.97
N TYR A 264 -11.70 -8.11 -10.94
CA TYR A 264 -10.56 -8.08 -11.87
C TYR A 264 -9.51 -9.13 -11.53
N MET A 265 -9.29 -9.42 -10.24
CA MET A 265 -8.28 -10.40 -9.83
C MET A 265 -8.72 -11.82 -10.19
N LEU A 266 -9.99 -12.19 -9.94
CA LEU A 266 -10.50 -13.50 -10.35
C LEU A 266 -10.50 -13.64 -11.88
N ARG A 267 -10.85 -12.58 -12.61
CA ARG A 267 -10.79 -12.58 -14.08
C ARG A 267 -9.36 -12.76 -14.58
N LEU A 268 -8.39 -12.09 -13.96
CA LEU A 268 -6.97 -12.25 -14.27
C LEU A 268 -6.54 -13.69 -14.05
N LEU A 269 -6.87 -14.27 -12.88
CA LEU A 269 -6.51 -15.63 -12.55
C LEU A 269 -7.10 -16.62 -13.56
N ALA A 270 -8.41 -16.52 -13.82
CA ALA A 270 -9.13 -17.36 -14.77
C ALA A 270 -8.52 -17.31 -16.17
N LYS A 271 -8.19 -16.12 -16.66
CA LYS A 271 -7.70 -15.92 -18.02
C LYS A 271 -6.25 -16.36 -18.21
N THR A 272 -5.38 -16.03 -17.25
CA THR A 272 -3.93 -16.23 -17.38
C THR A 272 -3.50 -17.65 -17.01
N PHE A 273 -4.10 -18.25 -15.99
CA PHE A 273 -3.62 -19.53 -15.44
C PHE A 273 -4.51 -20.71 -15.77
N PHE A 274 -5.83 -20.51 -15.87
CA PHE A 274 -6.77 -21.60 -16.13
C PHE A 274 -7.14 -21.69 -17.62
N GLY A 275 -7.85 -22.76 -18.01
CA GLY A 275 -8.25 -23.03 -19.38
C GLY A 275 -7.34 -24.02 -20.13
N GLU A 276 -7.47 -24.04 -21.45
CA GLU A 276 -6.59 -24.81 -22.32
C GLU A 276 -5.24 -24.10 -22.47
N ALA A 277 -4.16 -24.88 -22.39
CA ALA A 277 -2.81 -24.34 -22.56
C ALA A 277 -2.50 -24.31 -24.06
N ASP A 278 -2.02 -23.17 -24.55
CA ASP A 278 -1.49 -23.07 -25.91
C ASP A 278 -0.23 -23.96 -26.05
N PRO A 279 -0.09 -24.73 -27.16
CA PRO A 279 1.06 -25.60 -27.39
C PRO A 279 2.41 -24.89 -27.30
N ARG A 280 2.47 -23.56 -27.48
CA ARG A 280 3.70 -22.78 -27.31
C ARG A 280 4.29 -22.85 -25.90
N TRP A 281 3.52 -23.32 -24.91
CA TRP A 281 3.95 -23.45 -23.52
C TRP A 281 4.50 -24.85 -23.18
N ASP A 282 4.53 -25.78 -24.13
CA ASP A 282 4.80 -27.19 -23.85
C ASP A 282 6.17 -27.46 -23.23
N ASP A 283 7.18 -26.70 -23.63
CA ASP A 283 8.56 -26.85 -23.18
C ASP A 283 8.92 -25.92 -21.99
N LEU A 284 7.94 -25.21 -21.40
CA LEU A 284 8.23 -24.30 -20.30
C LEU A 284 8.62 -25.07 -19.02
N PRO A 285 9.80 -24.79 -18.43
CA PRO A 285 10.11 -25.29 -17.10
C PRO A 285 9.30 -24.53 -16.04
N ASP A 286 8.90 -25.20 -14.96
CA ASP A 286 8.27 -24.54 -13.81
C ASP A 286 9.32 -23.80 -12.94
N SER A 287 8.94 -23.35 -11.76
CA SER A 287 9.80 -22.67 -10.79
C SER A 287 11.00 -23.51 -10.34
N SER A 288 12.16 -22.85 -10.29
CA SER A 288 13.40 -23.32 -9.68
C SER A 288 13.26 -23.52 -8.16
N PRO A 289 14.18 -24.25 -7.51
CA PRO A 289 14.15 -24.44 -6.07
C PRO A 289 14.18 -23.14 -5.26
N ILE A 290 14.90 -22.11 -5.75
CA ILE A 290 14.99 -20.80 -5.08
C ILE A 290 13.65 -20.07 -5.20
N GLU A 291 13.04 -20.02 -6.39
CA GLU A 291 11.72 -19.42 -6.59
C GLU A 291 10.66 -20.13 -5.72
N LYS A 292 10.77 -21.45 -5.57
CA LYS A 292 9.91 -22.25 -4.69
C LYS A 292 10.06 -21.89 -3.22
N ALA A 293 11.29 -21.78 -2.73
CA ALA A 293 11.57 -21.39 -1.37
C ALA A 293 11.06 -19.97 -1.07
N VAL A 294 11.32 -19.01 -1.96
CA VAL A 294 10.85 -17.62 -1.82
C VAL A 294 9.32 -17.56 -1.83
N GLY A 295 8.67 -18.24 -2.77
CA GLY A 295 7.22 -18.30 -2.84
C GLY A 295 6.59 -18.91 -1.58
N ALA A 296 7.15 -20.03 -1.11
CA ALA A 296 6.69 -20.70 0.11
C ALA A 296 6.81 -19.82 1.35
N VAL A 297 7.91 -19.08 1.51
CA VAL A 297 8.10 -18.15 2.64
C VAL A 297 7.04 -17.05 2.63
N PHE A 298 6.80 -16.40 1.49
CA PHE A 298 5.78 -15.35 1.41
C PHE A 298 4.37 -15.89 1.66
N VAL A 299 4.02 -17.05 1.08
CA VAL A 299 2.73 -17.70 1.35
C VAL A 299 2.56 -18.05 2.82
N ALA A 300 3.59 -18.61 3.45
CA ALA A 300 3.55 -18.92 4.88
C ALA A 300 3.28 -17.66 5.71
N ILE A 301 3.91 -16.53 5.39
CA ILE A 301 3.66 -15.26 6.08
C ILE A 301 2.21 -14.79 5.87
N LEU A 302 1.69 -14.83 4.64
CA LEU A 302 0.31 -14.43 4.33
C LEU A 302 -0.72 -15.25 5.13
N ILE A 303 -0.49 -16.57 5.24
CA ILE A 303 -1.38 -17.48 5.99
C ILE A 303 -1.23 -17.27 7.49
N VAL A 304 0.00 -17.24 8.02
CA VAL A 304 0.24 -17.08 9.46
C VAL A 304 -0.36 -15.79 9.97
N VAL A 305 -0.16 -14.68 9.26
CA VAL A 305 -0.75 -13.38 9.65
C VAL A 305 -2.27 -13.37 9.45
N GLY A 306 -2.79 -14.08 8.43
CA GLY A 306 -4.23 -14.20 8.20
C GLY A 306 -4.97 -15.00 9.29
N VAL A 307 -4.37 -16.10 9.75
CA VAL A 307 -4.96 -17.00 10.76
C VAL A 307 -4.67 -16.53 12.18
N TRP A 308 -3.48 -16.00 12.43
CA TRP A 308 -3.04 -15.55 13.76
C TRP A 308 -2.42 -14.14 13.70
N PRO A 309 -3.24 -13.09 13.46
CA PRO A 309 -2.75 -11.70 13.36
C PRO A 309 -2.29 -11.11 14.71
N ALA A 310 -2.71 -11.71 15.84
CA ALA A 310 -2.58 -11.11 17.17
C ALA A 310 -1.14 -10.71 17.58
N PRO A 311 -0.08 -11.50 17.31
CA PRO A 311 1.28 -11.08 17.63
C PRO A 311 1.70 -9.80 16.92
N LEU A 312 1.41 -9.70 15.61
CA LEU A 312 1.77 -8.53 14.80
C LEU A 312 0.92 -7.32 15.18
N VAL A 313 -0.39 -7.51 15.36
CA VAL A 313 -1.31 -6.45 15.80
C VAL A 313 -0.90 -5.88 17.15
N ARG A 314 -0.46 -6.70 18.10
CA ARG A 314 0.05 -6.19 19.40
C ARG A 314 1.26 -5.28 19.24
N VAL A 315 2.21 -5.64 18.39
CA VAL A 315 3.39 -4.80 18.13
C VAL A 315 2.98 -3.49 17.45
N ILE A 316 2.05 -3.55 16.50
CA ILE A 316 1.51 -2.36 15.82
C ILE A 316 0.83 -1.43 16.82
N ASN A 317 -0.02 -1.97 17.71
CA ASN A 317 -0.79 -1.17 18.68
C ASN A 317 0.11 -0.36 19.63
N ILE A 318 1.27 -0.88 20.04
CA ILE A 318 2.24 -0.13 20.86
C ILE A 318 2.61 1.20 20.18
N GLY A 319 2.82 1.17 18.87
CA GLY A 319 3.12 2.37 18.08
C GLY A 319 1.88 3.24 17.83
N VAL A 320 0.77 2.62 17.45
CA VAL A 320 -0.47 3.34 17.10
C VAL A 320 -1.06 4.07 18.31
N ASP A 321 -1.13 3.43 19.47
CA ASP A 321 -1.68 4.03 20.68
C ASP A 321 -0.85 5.25 21.11
N SER A 322 0.48 5.17 20.99
CA SER A 322 1.37 6.31 21.25
C SER A 322 1.16 7.47 20.28
N VAL A 323 0.79 7.20 19.02
CA VAL A 323 0.47 8.26 18.04
C VAL A 323 -0.85 8.92 18.37
N LEU A 324 -1.87 8.12 18.72
CA LEU A 324 -3.23 8.61 18.91
C LEU A 324 -3.46 9.28 20.27
N GLN A 325 -2.66 8.97 21.30
CA GLN A 325 -2.69 9.70 22.57
C GLN A 325 -2.32 11.19 22.43
N GLY A 326 -1.66 11.57 21.34
CA GLY A 326 -1.31 12.97 21.05
C GLY A 326 -2.39 13.77 20.32
N LEU A 327 -3.53 13.18 20.00
CA LEU A 327 -4.70 13.80 19.37
C LEU A 327 -5.78 14.09 20.41
#